data_AF-A0A1G3QQE7-F1
#
_entry.id   AF-A0A1G3QQE7-F1
#
_cell.length_a   1.000
_cell.length_b   1.000
_cell.length_c   1.000
_cell.angle_alpha   90.00
_cell.angle_beta   90.00
_cell.angle_gamma   90.00
#
_symmetry.space_group_name_H-M   'P 1'
#
loop_
_entity.id
_entity.type
_entity.pdbx_description
1 polymer ?
#
loop_
_entity_poly.entity_id
_entity_poly.type
_entity_poly.pdbx_seq_one_letter_code
_entity_poly.pdbx_strand_id
1 'polypeptide(L)'
;MRINSSVLRKLYKDKGLLLKDLLEKSGVSKAAYYNVLYKSRLLPGSIYDLAQVLDAKPSIFLEEENPEEKKIMKVLQTTEEIMDECPGLDRDNVRHTLILLNETPIERLRRGLTRGRRGYFYK
;
A
#
# COMPACT_ATOMS: atom_id res chain seq x y z
N MET A 1 -5.24 -17.71 -10.54
CA MET A 1 -4.88 -17.37 -9.15
C MET A 1 -5.85 -18.06 -8.20
N ARG A 2 -5.34 -18.68 -7.12
CA ARG A 2 -6.08 -19.41 -6.08
C ARG A 2 -5.50 -19.09 -4.71
N ILE A 3 -6.28 -19.27 -3.63
CA ILE A 3 -5.75 -19.11 -2.28
C ILE A 3 -4.75 -20.21 -1.99
N ASN A 4 -3.57 -19.85 -1.52
CA ASN A 4 -2.63 -20.80 -0.93
C ASN A 4 -2.91 -20.92 0.57
N SER A 5 -3.55 -22.01 0.97
CA SER A 5 -3.99 -22.24 2.35
C SER A 5 -2.84 -22.34 3.34
N SER A 6 -1.67 -22.87 2.94
CA SER A 6 -0.52 -22.99 3.82
C SER A 6 0.14 -21.63 4.06
N VAL A 7 0.24 -20.80 3.02
CA VAL A 7 0.74 -19.42 3.14
C VAL A 7 -0.20 -18.56 3.97
N LEU A 8 -1.51 -18.62 3.71
CA LEU A 8 -2.50 -17.88 4.49
C LEU A 8 -2.46 -18.29 5.97
N ARG A 9 -2.33 -19.60 6.24
CA ARG A 9 -2.17 -20.15 7.59
C ARG A 9 -0.94 -19.64 8.31
N LYS A 10 0.18 -19.54 7.60
CA LYS A 10 1.40 -18.97 8.15
C LYS A 10 1.20 -17.49 8.52
N LEU A 11 0.66 -16.69 7.60
CA LEU A 11 0.48 -15.25 7.80
C LEU A 11 -0.38 -14.87 9.01
N TYR A 12 -1.51 -15.54 9.23
CA TYR A 12 -2.34 -15.20 10.39
C TYR A 12 -1.73 -15.73 11.71
N LYS A 13 -1.00 -16.86 11.66
CA LYS A 13 -0.29 -17.39 12.84
C LYS A 13 0.88 -16.51 13.24
N ASP A 14 1.63 -15.98 12.28
CA ASP A 14 2.73 -15.05 12.53
C ASP A 14 2.22 -13.76 13.21
N LYS A 15 0.95 -13.41 13.00
CA LYS A 15 0.24 -12.32 13.69
C LYS A 15 -0.45 -12.72 14.99
N GLY A 16 -0.25 -13.95 15.47
CA GLY A 16 -0.86 -14.47 16.70
C GLY A 16 -2.38 -14.65 16.65
N LEU A 17 -2.97 -14.75 15.45
CA LEU A 17 -4.42 -14.90 15.26
C LEU A 17 -4.80 -16.38 15.07
N LEU A 18 -6.02 -16.74 15.47
CA LEU A 18 -6.68 -17.95 15.00
C LEU A 18 -7.47 -17.65 13.72
N LEU A 19 -7.82 -18.70 12.97
CA LEU A 19 -8.67 -18.54 11.78
C LEU A 19 -10.01 -17.88 12.12
N LYS A 20 -10.57 -18.19 13.30
CA LYS A 20 -11.81 -17.57 13.77
C LYS A 20 -11.65 -16.05 13.90
N ASP A 21 -10.57 -15.60 14.55
CA ASP A 21 -10.29 -14.18 14.76
C ASP A 21 -10.07 -13.44 13.44
N LEU A 22 -9.41 -14.09 12.47
CA LEU A 22 -9.22 -13.55 11.13
C LEU A 22 -10.57 -13.33 10.43
N LEU A 23 -11.44 -14.34 10.44
CA LEU A 23 -12.76 -14.28 9.80
C LEU A 23 -13.66 -13.23 10.46
N GLU A 24 -13.65 -13.16 11.78
CA GLU A 24 -14.42 -12.18 12.55
C GLU A 24 -13.94 -10.74 12.28
N LYS A 25 -12.62 -10.49 12.36
CA LYS A 25 -12.05 -9.16 12.10
C LYS A 25 -12.20 -8.70 10.64
N SER A 26 -12.27 -9.63 9.70
CA SER A 26 -12.45 -9.32 8.27
C SER A 26 -13.92 -9.26 7.84
N GLY A 27 -14.87 -9.63 8.71
CA GLY A 27 -16.29 -9.73 8.34
C GLY A 27 -16.60 -10.85 7.33
N VAL A 28 -15.66 -11.79 7.12
CA VAL A 28 -15.82 -12.89 6.17
C VAL A 28 -16.50 -14.07 6.86
N SER A 29 -17.66 -14.48 6.36
CA SER A 29 -18.33 -15.67 6.90
C SER A 29 -17.55 -16.95 6.61
N LYS A 30 -17.71 -17.97 7.46
CA LYS A 30 -17.06 -19.28 7.27
C LYS A 30 -17.43 -19.89 5.91
N ALA A 31 -18.67 -19.74 5.47
CA ALA A 31 -19.13 -20.22 4.17
C ALA A 31 -18.45 -19.48 3.01
N ALA A 32 -18.37 -18.14 3.08
CA ALA A 32 -17.67 -17.34 2.07
C ALA A 32 -16.19 -17.73 1.98
N TYR A 33 -15.53 -17.91 3.12
CA TYR A 33 -14.14 -18.36 3.18
C TYR A 33 -13.92 -19.68 2.44
N TYR A 34 -14.70 -20.73 2.75
CA TYR A 34 -14.54 -22.03 2.10
C TYR A 34 -14.95 -21.99 0.62
N ASN A 35 -15.97 -21.22 0.26
CA ASN A 35 -16.34 -21.03 -1.15
C ASN A 35 -15.18 -20.44 -1.96
N VAL A 36 -14.46 -19.47 -1.41
CA VAL A 36 -13.31 -18.85 -2.08
C VAL A 36 -12.09 -19.77 -2.05
N LEU A 37 -11.88 -20.52 -0.95
CA LEU A 37 -10.76 -21.44 -0.79
C LEU A 37 -10.77 -22.57 -1.83
N TYR A 38 -11.94 -23.14 -2.11
CA TYR A 38 -12.10 -24.25 -3.04
C TYR A 38 -12.37 -23.82 -4.49
N LYS A 39 -12.54 -22.53 -4.75
CA LYS A 39 -12.66 -22.02 -6.12
C LYS A 39 -11.36 -22.25 -6.88
N SER A 40 -11.47 -22.81 -8.07
CA SER A 40 -10.35 -22.98 -9.00
C SER A 40 -9.81 -21.64 -9.53
N ARG A 41 -10.67 -20.60 -9.57
CA ARG A 41 -10.35 -19.25 -10.06
C ARG A 41 -10.93 -18.18 -9.13
N LEU A 42 -10.08 -17.27 -8.69
CA LEU A 42 -10.49 -16.12 -7.87
C LEU A 42 -10.89 -14.89 -8.68
N LEU A 43 -10.19 -14.64 -9.79
CA LEU A 43 -10.45 -13.52 -10.67
C LEU A 43 -11.64 -13.81 -11.61
N PRO A 44 -12.35 -12.78 -12.10
CA PRO A 44 -13.34 -12.93 -13.15
C PRO A 44 -12.78 -13.60 -14.40
N GLY A 45 -13.62 -14.30 -15.17
CA GLY A 45 -13.23 -14.95 -16.42
C GLY A 45 -12.52 -14.00 -17.39
N SER A 46 -13.05 -12.79 -17.53
CA SER A 46 -12.50 -11.74 -18.40
C SER A 46 -11.02 -11.44 -18.14
N ILE A 47 -10.55 -11.47 -16.88
CA ILE A 47 -9.13 -11.23 -16.58
C ILE A 47 -8.24 -12.38 -17.06
N TYR A 48 -8.74 -13.61 -17.02
CA TYR A 48 -8.02 -14.75 -17.60
C TYR A 48 -8.03 -14.71 -19.12
N ASP A 49 -9.14 -14.29 -19.73
CA ASP A 49 -9.24 -14.17 -21.18
C ASP A 49 -8.23 -13.12 -21.70
N LEU A 50 -8.13 -11.97 -21.02
CA LEU A 50 -7.09 -10.96 -21.29
C LEU A 50 -5.68 -11.53 -21.13
N ALA A 51 -5.42 -12.25 -20.04
CA ALA A 51 -4.13 -12.86 -19.77
C ALA A 51 -3.74 -13.89 -20.85
N GLN A 52 -4.71 -14.65 -21.35
CA GLN A 52 -4.51 -15.62 -22.43
C GLN A 52 -4.16 -14.95 -23.76
N VAL A 53 -4.84 -13.85 -24.12
CA VAL A 53 -4.54 -13.08 -25.34
C VAL A 53 -3.15 -12.45 -25.27
N LEU A 54 -2.73 -12.00 -24.09
CA LEU A 54 -1.43 -11.35 -23.87
C LEU A 54 -0.27 -12.35 -23.63
N ASP A 55 -0.53 -13.66 -23.67
CA ASP A 55 0.42 -14.71 -23.27
C ASP A 55 1.13 -14.41 -21.94
N ALA A 56 0.36 -13.88 -20.99
CA ALA A 56 0.87 -13.38 -19.72
C ALA A 56 0.12 -13.98 -18.53
N LYS A 57 0.72 -13.93 -17.35
CA LYS A 57 0.03 -14.27 -16.10
C LYS A 57 -0.77 -13.05 -15.61
N PRO A 58 -1.99 -13.21 -15.04
CA PRO A 58 -2.76 -12.09 -14.50
C PRO A 58 -1.98 -11.20 -13.52
N SER A 59 -1.09 -11.78 -12.72
CA SER A 59 -0.29 -11.05 -11.73
C SER A 59 0.71 -10.06 -12.33
N ILE A 60 0.95 -10.09 -13.65
CA ILE A 60 1.91 -9.17 -14.30
C ILE A 60 1.29 -7.79 -14.52
N PHE A 61 -0.02 -7.72 -14.75
CA PHE A 61 -0.72 -6.47 -15.06
C PHE A 61 -1.76 -6.07 -14.01
N LEU A 62 -1.90 -6.87 -12.95
CA LEU A 62 -2.68 -6.51 -11.77
C LEU A 62 -1.74 -5.92 -10.72
N GLU A 63 -2.00 -4.67 -10.35
CA GLU A 63 -1.29 -4.00 -9.27
C GLU A 63 -2.06 -4.16 -7.95
N GLU A 64 -1.33 -4.42 -6.86
CA GLU A 64 -1.90 -4.31 -5.53
C GLU A 64 -1.96 -2.83 -5.16
N GLU A 65 -3.15 -2.31 -4.85
CA GLU A 65 -3.24 -0.95 -4.32
C GLU A 65 -2.56 -0.90 -2.95
N ASN A 66 -1.38 -0.29 -2.90
CA ASN A 66 -0.71 0.09 -1.66
C ASN A 66 -1.00 1.58 -1.39
N PRO A 67 -1.86 1.92 -0.42
CA PRO A 67 -2.23 3.30 -0.14
C PRO A 67 -1.02 4.17 0.22
N GLU A 68 -0.01 3.61 0.87
CA GLU A 68 1.20 4.35 1.24
C GLU A 68 2.09 4.65 0.04
N GLU A 69 2.23 3.68 -0.86
CA GLU A 69 2.96 3.88 -2.12
C GLU A 69 2.27 4.93 -3.00
N LYS A 70 0.94 4.85 -3.10
CA LYS A 70 0.13 5.84 -3.83
C LYS A 70 0.28 7.26 -3.25
N LYS A 71 0.32 7.39 -1.92
CA LYS A 71 0.59 8.68 -1.24
C LYS A 71 1.99 9.20 -1.58
N ILE A 72 3.01 8.34 -1.53
CA ILE A 72 4.39 8.72 -1.84
C ILE A 72 4.52 9.15 -3.30
N MET A 73 3.96 8.38 -4.23
CA MET A 73 3.96 8.69 -5.65
C MET A 73 3.28 10.03 -5.93
N LYS A 74 2.14 10.29 -5.28
CA LYS A 74 1.45 11.58 -5.37
C LYS A 74 2.33 12.73 -4.86
N VAL A 75 3.01 12.56 -3.74
CA VAL A 75 3.95 13.57 -3.21
C VAL A 75 5.07 13.85 -4.21
N LEU A 76 5.64 12.81 -4.82
CA LEU A 76 6.71 12.96 -5.82
C LEU A 76 6.21 13.71 -7.05
N GLN A 77 5.06 13.31 -7.59
CA GLN A 77 4.47 13.97 -8.75
C GLN A 77 4.20 15.45 -8.48
N THR A 78 3.55 15.78 -7.35
CA THR A 78 3.28 17.17 -6.98
C THR A 78 4.57 17.95 -6.68
N THR A 79 5.65 17.28 -6.25
CA THR A 79 6.96 17.93 -6.11
C THR A 79 7.48 18.36 -7.48
N GLU A 80 7.44 17.50 -8.49
CA GLU A 80 7.90 17.86 -9.84
C GLU A 80 7.06 18.99 -10.43
N GLU A 81 5.73 18.92 -10.30
CA GLU A 81 4.82 19.98 -10.76
C GLU A 81 5.18 21.35 -10.16
N ILE A 82 5.46 21.42 -8.85
CA ILE A 82 5.88 22.66 -8.18
C ILE A 82 7.27 23.10 -8.62
N MET A 83 8.20 22.17 -8.85
CA MET A 83 9.56 22.49 -9.29
C MET A 83 9.57 23.06 -10.72
N ASP A 84 8.67 22.59 -11.58
CA ASP A 84 8.49 23.11 -12.94
C ASP A 84 7.94 24.54 -12.93
N GLU A 85 6.97 24.82 -12.05
CA GLU A 85 6.41 26.18 -11.88
C GLU A 85 7.36 27.14 -11.17
N CYS A 86 8.13 26.64 -10.20
CA CYS A 86 8.98 27.42 -9.31
C CYS A 86 10.40 26.82 -9.20
N PRO A 87 11.25 26.95 -10.23
CA PRO A 87 12.56 26.28 -10.29
C PRO A 87 13.59 26.78 -9.26
N GLY A 88 13.33 27.92 -8.61
CA GLY A 88 14.19 28.47 -7.55
C GLY A 88 13.96 27.88 -6.16
N LEU A 89 12.99 26.99 -5.99
CA LEU A 89 12.71 26.35 -4.69
C LEU A 89 13.67 25.19 -4.42
N ASP A 90 13.89 24.90 -3.14
CA ASP A 90 14.63 23.71 -2.73
C ASP A 90 13.72 22.48 -2.80
N ARG A 91 14.04 21.53 -3.69
CA ARG A 91 13.25 20.33 -3.95
C ARG A 91 12.98 19.51 -2.70
N ASP A 92 13.99 19.34 -1.84
CA ASP A 92 13.87 18.56 -0.60
C ASP A 92 12.92 19.23 0.40
N ASN A 93 12.94 20.55 0.48
CA ASN A 93 12.01 21.32 1.30
C ASN A 93 10.58 21.26 0.77
N VAL A 94 10.38 21.36 -0.55
CA VAL A 94 9.05 21.19 -1.17
C VAL A 94 8.50 19.81 -0.85
N ARG A 95 9.26 18.76 -1.18
CA ARG A 95 8.88 17.37 -0.90
C ARG A 95 8.55 17.15 0.57
N HIS A 96 9.41 17.63 1.47
CA HIS A 96 9.18 17.47 2.91
C HIS A 96 7.93 18.20 3.39
N THR A 97 7.68 19.41 2.88
CA THR A 97 6.48 20.18 3.22
C THR A 97 5.22 19.44 2.78
N LEU A 98 5.21 18.88 1.57
CA LEU A 98 4.11 18.05 1.08
C LEU A 98 3.89 16.79 1.94
N ILE A 99 4.96 16.15 2.41
CA ILE A 99 4.87 15.03 3.36
C ILE A 99 4.19 15.49 4.66
N LEU A 100 4.64 16.60 5.23
CA LEU A 100 4.08 17.15 6.47
C LEU A 100 2.59 17.50 6.33
N LEU A 101 2.18 18.05 5.19
CA LEU A 101 0.77 18.40 4.94
C LEU A 101 -0.14 17.17 4.92
N ASN A 102 0.38 16.01 4.49
CA ASN A 102 -0.36 14.75 4.48
C ASN A 102 -0.44 14.04 5.86
N GLU A 103 0.30 14.52 6.87
CA GLU A 103 0.29 13.95 8.21
C GLU A 103 -0.80 14.57 9.10
N THR A 104 -1.24 13.80 10.12
CA THR A 104 -2.09 14.34 11.18
C THR A 104 -1.36 15.44 11.97
N PRO A 105 -2.06 16.39 12.61
CA PRO A 105 -1.41 17.51 13.30
C PRO A 105 -0.33 17.07 14.31
N ILE A 106 -0.58 15.98 15.03
CA ILE A 106 0.36 15.45 16.02
C ILE A 106 1.61 14.82 15.38
N GLU A 107 1.45 14.09 14.27
CA GLU A 107 2.56 13.48 13.53
C GLU A 107 3.42 14.54 12.86
N ARG A 108 2.77 15.54 12.25
CA ARG A 108 3.42 16.71 11.65
C ARG A 108 4.32 17.44 12.66
N LEU A 109 3.80 17.68 13.87
CA LEU A 109 4.56 18.32 14.95
C LEU A 109 5.74 17.46 15.38
N ARG A 110 5.53 16.14 15.58
CA ARG A 110 6.60 15.20 15.94
C ARG A 110 7.70 15.16 14.88
N ARG A 111 7.34 15.08 13.60
CA ARG A 111 8.30 15.05 12.49
C ARG A 111 9.04 16.37 12.36
N GLY A 112 8.35 17.51 12.48
CA GLY A 112 8.95 18.85 12.47
C GLY A 112 9.96 19.04 13.59
N LEU A 113 9.62 18.69 14.83
CA LEU A 113 10.52 18.74 15.99
C LEU A 113 11.73 17.81 15.82
N THR A 114 11.52 16.62 15.27
CA THR A 114 12.61 15.67 15.00
C THR A 114 13.60 16.23 13.98
N ARG A 115 13.12 16.84 12.89
CA ARG A 115 13.97 17.49 11.88
C ARG A 115 14.73 18.68 12.47
N GLY A 116 14.04 19.53 13.24
CA GLY A 116 14.64 20.68 13.93
C GLY A 116 15.75 20.28 14.90
N ARG A 117 15.59 19.16 15.63
CA ARG A 117 16.64 18.63 16.52
C ARG A 117 17.89 18.16 15.77
N ARG A 118 17.75 17.50 14.61
CA ARG A 118 18.93 17.04 13.83
C ARG A 118 19.78 18.20 13.31
N GLY A 119 19.16 19.35 12.99
CA GLY A 119 19.90 20.56 12.60
C GLY A 119 20.71 21.20 13.74
N TYR A 120 20.41 20.87 14.99
CA TYR A 120 21.11 21.40 16.17
C TYR A 120 22.37 20.62 16.59
N PHE A 121 22.53 19.36 16.13
CA PHE A 121 23.68 18.51 16.50
C PHE A 121 24.84 18.53 15.48
N TYR A 122 24.75 19.37 14.45
CA TYR A 122 25.80 19.59 13.44
C TYR A 122 26.32 21.05 13.46
N LYS A 123 26.31 21.68 14.63
CA LYS A 123 27.01 22.94 14.89
C LYS A 123 28.05 22.76 16.00
#